data_AF-A0A1X7M183-F1
#
_entry.id   AF-A0A1X7M183-F1
#
_cell.length_a   1.000
_cell.length_b   1.000
_cell.length_c   1.000
_cell.angle_alpha   90.00
_cell.angle_beta   90.00
_cell.angle_gamma   90.00
#
_symmetry.space_group_name_H-M   'P 1'
#
loop_
_entity.id
_entity.type
_entity.pdbx_description
1 polymer ?
#
loop_
_entity_poly.entity_id
_entity_poly.type
_entity_poly.pdbx_seq_one_letter_code
_entity_poly.pdbx_strand_id
1 'polypeptide(L)'
;MTATPIGQQINSFTEKEWAALKEIANRPERPWWRDYPFLVSLLAFTLSLSTSIISAYESRIRDIHDQQAQLASALASLQDLNFKQVEIHEKYKGTANEFQAAALLNNEISSTLHTAEKLGLQLGTRATTADLTGVAEGLYGLGQYESTEKLLNFALKAAETANDASMALRDLGFYMIRSGKGPAALKMGQDYYERAYNIDREYDLSTQPAAVTWLRVSALLSWANALATVDCIDAQKHYRDGVALLQNSPSTIDFDRVRYAAQQQSTTGIGGVQSCPPLP
;
A
#
# COMPACT_ATOMS: atom_id res chain seq x y z
N MET A 1 7.37 73.38 -36.29
CA MET A 1 7.82 72.88 -34.97
C MET A 1 7.49 73.94 -33.93
N THR A 2 6.45 73.71 -33.14
CA THR A 2 6.06 74.57 -32.02
C THR A 2 5.59 73.63 -30.91
N ALA A 3 6.47 73.41 -29.94
CA ALA A 3 6.20 72.62 -28.75
C ALA A 3 5.40 73.47 -27.76
N THR A 4 4.22 72.99 -27.39
CA THR A 4 3.41 73.53 -26.29
C THR A 4 4.04 73.05 -24.97
N PRO A 5 4.35 73.93 -24.01
CA PRO A 5 4.90 73.50 -22.73
C PRO A 5 3.79 72.90 -21.87
N ILE A 6 4.00 71.65 -21.44
CA ILE A 6 3.24 71.01 -20.37
C ILE A 6 3.69 71.66 -19.06
N GLY A 7 3.15 72.84 -18.79
CA GLY A 7 3.34 73.56 -17.54
C GLY A 7 2.59 72.85 -16.41
N GLN A 8 3.37 72.27 -15.49
CA GLN A 8 3.05 71.95 -14.10
C GLN A 8 1.74 72.56 -13.57
N GLN A 9 0.66 71.79 -13.55
CA GLN A 9 -0.35 71.93 -12.49
C GLN A 9 0.16 71.16 -11.26
N ILE A 10 1.08 71.77 -10.51
CA ILE A 10 1.25 71.40 -9.11
C ILE A 10 0.02 71.98 -8.42
N ASN A 11 -1.02 71.16 -8.25
CA ASN A 11 -2.21 71.49 -7.48
C ASN A 11 -1.78 71.79 -6.04
N SER A 12 -1.46 73.06 -5.78
CA SER A 12 -1.21 73.55 -4.43
C SER A 12 -2.55 73.54 -3.70
N PHE A 13 -2.69 72.65 -2.73
CA PHE A 13 -3.82 72.67 -1.81
C PHE A 13 -3.99 74.07 -1.24
N THR A 14 -5.21 74.59 -1.30
CA THR A 14 -5.60 75.85 -0.68
C THR A 14 -5.41 75.77 0.84
N GLU A 15 -5.26 76.92 1.51
CA GLU A 15 -5.10 76.95 2.98
C GLU A 15 -6.24 76.23 3.72
N LYS A 16 -7.45 76.25 3.15
CA LYS A 16 -8.61 75.51 3.68
C LYS A 16 -8.45 74.00 3.56
N GLU A 17 -7.90 73.52 2.44
CA GLU A 17 -7.60 72.11 2.25
C GLU A 17 -6.46 71.66 3.17
N TRP A 18 -5.45 72.51 3.38
CA TRP A 18 -4.39 72.25 4.37
C TRP A 18 -4.91 72.20 5.80
N ALA A 19 -5.82 73.11 6.18
CA ALA A 19 -6.45 73.10 7.49
C ALA A 19 -7.32 71.84 7.68
N ALA A 20 -8.09 71.46 6.66
CA ALA A 20 -8.90 70.24 6.67
C ALA A 20 -8.03 68.97 6.79
N LEU A 21 -6.89 68.91 6.08
CA LEU A 21 -5.95 67.79 6.17
C LEU A 21 -5.30 67.70 7.55
N LYS A 22 -4.91 68.83 8.16
CA LYS A 22 -4.40 68.86 9.54
C LYS A 22 -5.45 68.45 10.56
N GLU A 23 -6.71 68.84 10.35
CA GLU A 23 -7.81 68.41 11.21
C GLU A 23 -8.01 66.89 11.14
N ILE A 24 -7.99 66.31 9.93
CA ILE A 24 -8.11 64.86 9.73
C ILE A 24 -6.92 64.12 10.36
N ALA A 25 -5.70 64.62 10.19
CA ALA A 25 -4.49 64.03 10.75
C ALA A 25 -4.42 64.10 12.29
N ASN A 26 -5.07 65.10 12.90
CA ASN A 26 -5.11 65.28 14.35
C ASN A 26 -6.31 64.59 15.02
N ARG A 27 -7.19 63.91 14.27
CA ARG A 27 -8.24 63.09 14.88
C ARG A 27 -7.57 61.94 15.62
N PRO A 28 -7.87 61.71 16.91
CA PRO A 28 -7.30 60.58 17.62
C PRO A 28 -7.65 59.31 16.85
N GLU A 29 -6.62 58.56 16.44
CA GLU A 29 -6.82 57.30 15.72
C GLU A 29 -7.80 56.45 16.53
N ARG A 30 -8.98 56.19 15.94
CA ARG A 30 -9.92 55.29 16.58
C ARG A 30 -9.21 53.94 16.66
N PRO A 31 -9.15 53.31 17.84
CA PRO A 31 -8.48 52.04 17.93
C PRO A 31 -9.22 51.04 17.03
N TRP A 32 -8.47 50.24 16.26
CA TRP A 32 -9.00 49.39 15.19
C TRP A 32 -10.15 48.46 15.63
N TRP A 33 -10.20 48.07 16.90
CA TRP A 33 -11.28 47.26 17.48
C TRP A 33 -12.63 48.00 17.59
N ARG A 34 -12.67 49.31 17.38
CA ARG A 34 -13.91 50.11 17.29
C ARG A 34 -14.36 50.36 15.85
N ASP A 35 -13.60 49.92 14.86
CA ASP A 35 -13.96 50.03 13.44
C ASP A 35 -14.79 48.79 13.04
N TYR A 36 -16.12 48.92 13.11
CA TYR A 36 -17.04 47.81 12.81
C TYR A 36 -16.87 47.25 11.39
N PRO A 37 -16.77 48.06 10.31
CA PRO A 37 -16.42 47.57 8.99
C PRO A 37 -15.13 46.73 8.95
N PHE A 38 -14.08 47.19 9.63
CA PHE A 38 -12.83 46.43 9.71
C PHE A 38 -13.04 45.08 10.40
N LEU A 39 -13.71 45.05 11.57
CA LEU A 39 -14.01 43.80 12.29
C LEU A 39 -14.86 42.82 11.46
N VAL A 40 -15.88 43.32 10.75
CA VAL A 40 -16.70 42.49 9.86
C VAL A 40 -15.87 41.92 8.71
N SER A 41 -14.98 42.72 8.11
CA SER A 41 -14.08 42.24 7.06
C SER A 41 -13.10 41.19 7.57
N LEU A 42 -12.58 41.37 8.78
CA LEU A 42 -11.68 40.41 9.43
C LEU A 42 -12.42 39.09 9.73
N LEU A 43 -13.64 39.15 10.24
CA LEU A 43 -14.49 37.97 10.46
C LEU A 43 -14.86 37.27 9.16
N ALA A 44 -15.21 38.01 8.10
CA ALA A 44 -15.50 37.44 6.79
C ALA A 44 -14.26 36.76 6.19
N PHE A 45 -13.08 37.37 6.37
CA PHE A 45 -11.81 36.80 5.94
C PHE A 45 -11.47 35.51 6.71
N THR A 46 -11.60 35.50 8.04
CA THR A 46 -11.33 34.30 8.84
C THR A 46 -12.29 33.16 8.54
N LEU A 47 -13.58 33.46 8.32
CA LEU A 47 -14.56 32.46 7.86
C LEU A 47 -14.23 31.93 6.46
N SER A 48 -13.82 32.80 5.54
CA SER A 48 -13.41 32.38 4.19
C SER A 48 -12.17 31.50 4.23
N LEU A 49 -11.15 31.88 5.01
CA LEU A 49 -9.93 31.12 5.20
C LEU A 49 -10.21 29.75 5.84
N SER A 50 -11.08 29.71 6.85
CA SER A 50 -11.48 28.46 7.52
C SER A 50 -12.17 27.51 6.54
N THR A 51 -13.09 28.03 5.74
CA THR A 51 -13.76 27.25 4.68
C THR A 51 -12.77 26.74 3.63
N SER A 52 -11.81 27.57 3.19
CA SER A 52 -10.78 27.15 2.24
C SER A 52 -9.90 26.02 2.78
N ILE A 53 -9.50 26.10 4.06
CA ILE A 53 -8.70 25.05 4.71
C ILE A 53 -9.49 23.74 4.80
N ILE A 54 -10.75 23.80 5.22
CA ILE A 54 -11.63 22.62 5.30
C ILE A 54 -11.81 22.00 3.90
N SER A 55 -12.07 22.82 2.89
CA SER A 55 -12.24 22.36 1.51
C SER A 55 -10.98 21.69 0.96
N ALA A 56 -9.80 22.27 1.21
CA ALA A 56 -8.53 21.68 0.82
C ALA A 56 -8.28 20.34 1.54
N TYR A 57 -8.64 20.25 2.82
CA TYR A 57 -8.53 19.01 3.60
C TYR A 57 -9.47 17.91 3.07
N GLU A 58 -10.74 18.21 2.84
CA GLU A 58 -11.70 17.27 2.24
C GLU A 58 -11.30 16.86 0.83
N SER A 59 -10.73 17.77 0.03
CA SER A 59 -10.19 17.43 -1.29
C SER A 59 -9.06 16.41 -1.18
N ARG A 60 -8.19 16.52 -0.18
CA ARG A 60 -7.09 15.57 0.04
C ARG A 60 -7.60 14.20 0.48
N ILE A 61 -8.60 14.14 1.35
CA ILE A 61 -9.21 12.86 1.75
C ILE A 61 -9.86 12.18 0.56
N ARG A 62 -10.60 12.94 -0.26
CA ARG A 62 -11.21 12.41 -1.49
C ARG A 62 -10.17 11.86 -2.46
N ASP A 63 -9.08 12.59 -2.70
CA ASP A 63 -7.98 12.10 -3.56
C ASP A 63 -7.36 10.79 -3.05
N ILE A 64 -7.18 10.63 -1.73
CA ILE A 64 -6.72 9.37 -1.13
C ILE A 64 -7.73 8.24 -1.40
N HIS A 65 -9.02 8.49 -1.19
CA HIS A 65 -10.06 7.49 -1.46
C HIS A 65 -10.17 7.15 -2.94
N ASP A 66 -10.03 8.12 -3.84
CA ASP A 66 -10.04 7.91 -5.28
C ASP A 66 -8.82 7.07 -5.71
N GLN A 67 -7.65 7.33 -5.13
CA GLN A 67 -6.44 6.52 -5.35
C GLN A 67 -6.59 5.10 -4.81
N GLN A 68 -7.18 4.92 -3.62
CA GLN A 68 -7.49 3.60 -3.06
C GLN A 68 -8.45 2.83 -3.96
N ALA A 69 -9.51 3.49 -4.46
CA ALA A 69 -10.47 2.87 -5.37
C ALA A 69 -9.84 2.49 -6.71
N GLN A 70 -8.96 3.35 -7.26
CA GLN A 70 -8.20 3.03 -8.47
C GLN A 70 -7.25 1.86 -8.26
N LEU A 71 -6.57 1.78 -7.11
CA LEU A 71 -5.69 0.67 -6.78
C LEU A 71 -6.46 -0.64 -6.64
N ALA A 72 -7.59 -0.64 -5.91
CA ALA A 72 -8.46 -1.80 -5.78
C ALA A 72 -9.01 -2.25 -7.15
N SER A 73 -9.38 -1.31 -8.02
CA SER A 73 -9.82 -1.60 -9.38
C SER A 73 -8.69 -2.24 -10.21
N ALA A 74 -7.46 -1.74 -10.11
CA ALA A 74 -6.32 -2.32 -10.83
C ALA A 74 -6.03 -3.77 -10.36
N LEU A 75 -6.11 -4.03 -9.06
CA LEU A 75 -5.96 -5.37 -8.49
C LEU A 75 -7.08 -6.32 -8.93
N ALA A 76 -8.33 -5.84 -8.98
CA ALA A 76 -9.45 -6.62 -9.52
C ALA A 76 -9.23 -6.96 -11.01
N SER A 77 -8.73 -6.00 -11.81
CA SER A 77 -8.35 -6.25 -13.20
C SER A 77 -7.23 -7.30 -13.30
N LEU A 78 -6.22 -7.27 -12.42
CA LEU A 78 -5.17 -8.29 -12.41
C LEU A 78 -5.71 -9.70 -12.12
N GLN A 79 -6.67 -9.82 -11.21
CA GLN A 79 -7.32 -11.11 -10.93
C GLN A 79 -8.08 -11.63 -12.16
N ASP A 80 -8.84 -10.76 -12.84
CA ASP A 80 -9.53 -11.10 -14.08
C ASP A 80 -8.55 -11.52 -15.20
N LEU A 81 -7.44 -10.80 -15.34
CA LEU A 81 -6.38 -11.13 -16.30
C LEU A 81 -5.74 -12.49 -15.99
N ASN A 82 -5.53 -12.84 -14.73
CA ASN A 82 -5.01 -14.15 -14.34
C ASN A 82 -5.99 -15.30 -14.68
N PHE A 83 -7.30 -15.10 -14.48
CA PHE A 83 -8.30 -16.08 -14.94
C PHE A 83 -8.31 -16.21 -16.46
N LYS A 84 -8.26 -15.08 -17.18
CA LYS A 84 -8.13 -15.07 -18.65
C LYS A 84 -6.86 -15.75 -19.12
N GLN A 85 -5.77 -15.72 -18.35
CA GLN A 85 -4.53 -16.42 -18.69
C GLN A 85 -4.74 -17.93 -18.76
N VAL A 86 -5.44 -18.50 -17.78
CA VAL A 86 -5.78 -19.91 -17.75
C VAL A 86 -6.71 -20.26 -18.91
N GLU A 87 -7.73 -19.43 -19.16
CA GLU A 87 -8.66 -19.63 -20.30
C GLU A 87 -7.94 -19.58 -21.65
N ILE A 88 -7.08 -18.59 -21.86
CA ILE A 88 -6.29 -18.42 -23.09
C ILE A 88 -5.33 -19.59 -23.26
N HIS A 89 -4.66 -20.04 -22.20
CA HIS A 89 -3.78 -21.20 -22.27
C HIS A 89 -4.56 -22.42 -22.75
N GLU A 90 -5.69 -22.75 -22.11
CA GLU A 90 -6.50 -23.91 -22.51
C GLU A 90 -7.08 -23.78 -23.93
N LYS A 91 -7.50 -22.58 -24.33
CA LYS A 91 -8.10 -22.32 -25.66
C LYS A 91 -7.08 -22.41 -26.80
N TYR A 92 -5.87 -21.93 -26.60
CA TYR A 92 -4.86 -21.82 -27.65
C TYR A 92 -3.74 -22.87 -27.56
N LYS A 93 -3.77 -23.75 -26.55
CA LYS A 93 -2.77 -24.81 -26.35
C LYS A 93 -2.48 -25.60 -27.63
N GLY A 94 -1.22 -25.62 -28.04
CA GLY A 94 -0.74 -26.34 -29.23
C GLY A 94 -1.08 -25.65 -30.57
N THR A 95 -1.64 -24.45 -30.55
CA THR A 95 -1.91 -23.65 -31.77
C THR A 95 -0.78 -22.66 -32.05
N ALA A 96 -0.68 -22.18 -33.29
CA ALA A 96 0.30 -21.15 -33.66
C ALA A 96 0.12 -19.81 -32.90
N ASN A 97 -1.05 -19.60 -32.29
CA ASN A 97 -1.41 -18.35 -31.61
C ASN A 97 -1.15 -18.39 -30.09
N GLU A 98 -0.79 -19.55 -29.51
CA GLU A 98 -0.60 -19.70 -28.06
C GLU A 98 0.38 -18.67 -27.50
N PHE A 99 1.55 -18.56 -28.13
CA PHE A 99 2.60 -17.62 -27.72
C PHE A 99 2.16 -16.16 -27.85
N GLN A 100 1.49 -15.80 -28.94
CA GLN A 100 1.06 -14.42 -29.20
C GLN A 100 -0.02 -13.97 -28.21
N ALA A 101 -1.00 -14.84 -27.93
CA ALA A 101 -2.05 -14.56 -26.96
C ALA A 101 -1.49 -14.43 -25.53
N ALA A 102 -0.57 -15.31 -25.14
CA ALA A 102 0.12 -15.22 -23.85
C ALA A 102 0.96 -13.93 -23.73
N ALA A 103 1.67 -13.54 -24.80
CA ALA A 103 2.49 -12.32 -24.80
C ALA A 103 1.65 -11.04 -24.65
N LEU A 104 0.52 -10.94 -25.36
CA LEU A 104 -0.38 -9.79 -25.22
C LEU A 104 -0.93 -9.66 -23.80
N LEU A 105 -1.34 -10.78 -23.21
CA LEU A 105 -1.86 -10.80 -21.85
C LEU A 105 -0.78 -10.44 -20.82
N ASN A 106 0.44 -10.97 -20.97
CA ASN A 106 1.56 -10.63 -20.09
C ASN A 106 1.90 -9.13 -20.16
N ASN A 107 1.79 -8.50 -21.33
CA ASN A 107 1.96 -7.05 -21.46
C ASN A 107 0.87 -6.26 -20.72
N GLU A 108 -0.38 -6.71 -20.78
CA GLU A 108 -1.49 -6.09 -20.07
C GLU A 108 -1.36 -6.24 -18.54
N ILE A 109 -0.96 -7.42 -18.08
CA ILE A 109 -0.63 -7.68 -16.67
C ILE A 109 0.51 -6.76 -16.22
N SER A 110 1.60 -6.67 -16.98
CA SER A 110 2.75 -5.82 -16.64
C SER A 110 2.37 -4.33 -16.59
N SER A 111 1.62 -3.84 -17.58
CA SER A 111 1.14 -2.45 -17.59
C SER A 111 0.22 -2.14 -16.41
N THR A 112 -0.68 -3.06 -16.07
CA THR A 112 -1.60 -2.91 -14.93
C THR A 112 -0.83 -2.92 -13.61
N LEU A 113 0.17 -3.81 -13.46
CA LEU A 113 1.04 -3.84 -12.28
C LEU A 113 1.85 -2.56 -12.10
N HIS A 114 2.40 -1.96 -13.17
CA HIS A 114 3.09 -0.67 -13.07
C HIS A 114 2.16 0.48 -12.66
N THR A 115 0.91 0.44 -13.09
CA THR A 115 -0.10 1.41 -12.64
C THR A 115 -0.39 1.23 -11.15
N ALA A 116 -0.59 -0.02 -10.72
CA ALA A 116 -0.84 -0.36 -9.33
C ALA A 116 0.37 -0.05 -8.42
N GLU A 117 1.60 -0.27 -8.90
CA GLU A 117 2.86 0.11 -8.25
C GLU A 117 2.89 1.61 -7.96
N LYS A 118 2.65 2.44 -8.97
CA LYS A 118 2.66 3.89 -8.81
C LYS A 118 1.64 4.35 -7.77
N LEU A 119 0.41 3.82 -7.83
CA LEU A 119 -0.64 4.14 -6.88
C LEU A 119 -0.27 3.67 -5.46
N GLY A 120 0.22 2.44 -5.30
CA GLY A 120 0.65 1.89 -4.01
C GLY A 120 1.80 2.70 -3.39
N LEU A 121 2.79 3.11 -4.20
CA LEU A 121 3.90 3.94 -3.73
C LEU A 121 3.46 5.37 -3.36
N GLN A 122 2.48 5.93 -4.06
CA GLN A 122 1.90 7.25 -3.76
C GLN A 122 1.06 7.24 -2.49
N LEU A 123 0.23 6.21 -2.31
CA LEU A 123 -0.57 6.00 -1.11
C LEU A 123 0.29 5.68 0.12
N GLY A 124 1.38 4.93 -0.08
CA GLY A 124 2.23 4.46 1.01
C GLY A 124 1.42 3.70 2.06
N THR A 125 1.56 4.07 3.33
CA THR A 125 0.83 3.43 4.44
C THR A 125 -0.66 3.78 4.51
N ARG A 126 -1.20 4.52 3.52
CA ARG A 126 -2.64 4.78 3.41
C ARG A 126 -3.36 3.74 2.56
N ALA A 127 -2.64 2.93 1.77
CA ALA A 127 -3.23 1.78 1.11
C ALA A 127 -3.45 0.67 2.14
N THR A 128 -4.39 -0.24 1.86
CA THR A 128 -4.59 -1.39 2.74
C THR A 128 -3.39 -2.35 2.63
N THR A 129 -3.14 -3.12 3.70
CA THR A 129 -2.09 -4.13 3.69
C THR A 129 -2.26 -5.11 2.54
N ALA A 130 -3.49 -5.58 2.31
CA ALA A 130 -3.81 -6.52 1.23
C ALA A 130 -3.56 -5.94 -0.17
N ASP A 131 -3.86 -4.65 -0.39
CA ASP A 131 -3.57 -4.03 -1.68
C ASP A 131 -2.05 -3.96 -1.93
N LEU A 132 -1.30 -3.55 -0.90
CA LEU A 132 0.15 -3.41 -0.99
C LEU A 132 0.85 -4.77 -1.20
N THR A 133 0.44 -5.81 -0.48
CA THR A 133 0.99 -7.17 -0.66
C THR A 133 0.63 -7.72 -2.04
N GLY A 134 -0.62 -7.56 -2.49
CA GLY A 134 -1.06 -8.02 -3.81
C GLY A 134 -0.26 -7.39 -4.96
N VAL A 135 0.03 -6.08 -4.90
CA VAL A 135 0.91 -5.43 -5.88
C VAL A 135 2.34 -5.94 -5.76
N ALA A 136 2.86 -6.07 -4.54
CA ALA A 136 4.24 -6.51 -4.31
C ALA A 136 4.51 -7.93 -4.83
N GLU A 137 3.56 -8.87 -4.65
CA GLU A 137 3.62 -10.22 -5.20
C GLU A 137 3.71 -10.22 -6.73
N GLY A 138 2.87 -9.43 -7.39
CA GLY A 138 2.91 -9.30 -8.86
C GLY A 138 4.23 -8.71 -9.35
N LEU A 139 4.72 -7.65 -8.70
CA LEU A 139 6.01 -7.03 -9.01
C LEU A 139 7.20 -7.96 -8.78
N TYR A 140 7.12 -8.81 -7.74
CA TYR A 140 8.13 -9.84 -7.50
C TYR A 140 8.20 -10.81 -8.68
N GLY A 141 7.05 -11.22 -9.23
CA GLY A 141 6.97 -12.05 -10.43
C GLY A 141 7.59 -11.39 -11.68
N LEU A 142 7.55 -10.06 -11.76
CA LEU A 142 8.21 -9.28 -12.82
C LEU A 142 9.69 -8.98 -12.54
N GLY A 143 10.24 -9.42 -11.40
CA GLY A 143 11.61 -9.15 -10.99
C GLY A 143 11.87 -7.72 -10.48
N GLN A 144 10.81 -6.96 -10.15
CA GLN A 144 10.89 -5.59 -9.64
C GLN A 144 11.14 -5.58 -8.12
N TYR A 145 12.27 -6.17 -7.70
CA TYR A 145 12.56 -6.50 -6.30
C TYR A 145 12.60 -5.28 -5.36
N GLU A 146 13.17 -4.15 -5.80
CA GLU A 146 13.25 -2.93 -4.98
C GLU A 146 11.85 -2.40 -4.63
N SER A 147 10.96 -2.33 -5.62
CA SER A 147 9.58 -1.90 -5.43
C SER A 147 8.78 -2.88 -4.59
N THR A 148 8.97 -4.20 -4.79
CA THR A 148 8.40 -5.24 -3.94
C THR A 148 8.76 -5.01 -2.47
N GLU A 149 10.04 -4.87 -2.15
CA GLU A 149 10.50 -4.66 -0.77
C GLU A 149 9.90 -3.39 -0.16
N LYS A 150 9.87 -2.30 -0.93
CA LYS A 150 9.32 -1.03 -0.46
C LYS A 150 7.83 -1.11 -0.16
N LEU A 151 7.04 -1.75 -1.04
CA LEU A 151 5.61 -1.95 -0.84
C LEU A 151 5.32 -2.89 0.33
N LEU A 152 6.08 -3.98 0.49
CA LEU A 152 5.92 -4.88 1.63
C LEU A 152 6.27 -4.20 2.97
N ASN A 153 7.26 -3.31 2.98
CA ASN A 153 7.54 -2.47 4.14
C ASN A 153 6.42 -1.47 4.44
N PHE A 154 5.76 -0.92 3.42
CA PHE A 154 4.55 -0.12 3.63
C PHE A 154 3.39 -0.97 4.13
N ALA A 155 3.22 -2.19 3.62
CA ALA A 155 2.19 -3.13 4.04
C ALA A 155 2.33 -3.45 5.53
N LEU A 156 3.55 -3.78 5.99
CA LEU A 156 3.81 -4.04 7.40
C LEU A 156 3.51 -2.82 8.29
N LYS A 157 3.80 -1.61 7.81
CA LYS A 157 3.49 -0.36 8.56
C LYS A 157 2.01 0.02 8.52
N ALA A 158 1.28 -0.43 7.51
CA ALA A 158 -0.16 -0.21 7.35
C ALA A 158 -1.01 -1.30 8.03
N ALA A 159 -0.38 -2.35 8.56
CA ALA A 159 -1.07 -3.46 9.20
C ALA A 159 -1.88 -3.00 10.42
N GLU A 160 -3.20 -3.18 10.34
CA GLU A 160 -4.13 -2.84 11.43
C GLU A 160 -4.45 -4.04 12.32
N THR A 161 -4.32 -5.26 11.79
CA THR A 161 -4.64 -6.51 12.48
C THR A 161 -3.45 -7.47 12.55
N ALA A 162 -3.52 -8.45 13.46
CA ALA A 162 -2.53 -9.52 13.54
C ALA A 162 -2.43 -10.32 12.22
N ASN A 163 -3.54 -10.47 11.50
CA ASN A 163 -3.56 -11.14 10.21
C ASN A 163 -2.83 -10.34 9.14
N ASP A 164 -3.07 -9.02 9.07
CA ASP A 164 -2.37 -8.13 8.15
C ASP A 164 -0.87 -8.13 8.40
N ALA A 165 -0.47 -7.99 9.66
CA ALA A 165 0.94 -7.99 10.05
C ALA A 165 1.59 -9.35 9.73
N SER A 166 0.93 -10.46 10.08
CA SER A 166 1.43 -11.81 9.76
C SER A 166 1.57 -12.02 8.25
N MET A 167 0.62 -11.55 7.44
CA MET A 167 0.72 -11.62 5.98
C MET A 167 1.93 -10.83 5.46
N ALA A 168 2.05 -9.55 5.81
CA ALA A 168 3.17 -8.72 5.37
C ALA A 168 4.53 -9.28 5.82
N LEU A 169 4.62 -9.81 7.04
CA LEU A 169 5.83 -10.48 7.55
C LEU A 169 6.16 -11.75 6.75
N ARG A 170 5.17 -12.60 6.45
CA ARG A 170 5.39 -13.82 5.66
C ARG A 170 5.86 -13.49 4.25
N ASP A 171 5.35 -12.42 3.65
CA ASP A 171 5.72 -12.01 2.29
C ASP A 171 7.12 -11.37 2.27
N LEU A 172 7.48 -10.57 3.28
CA LEU A 172 8.85 -10.10 3.49
C LEU A 172 9.81 -11.27 3.71
N GLY A 173 9.41 -12.25 4.51
CA GLY A 173 10.15 -13.49 4.72
C GLY A 173 10.42 -14.23 3.41
N PHE A 174 9.38 -14.45 2.63
CA PHE A 174 9.47 -15.08 1.31
C PHE A 174 10.41 -14.31 0.38
N TYR A 175 10.21 -13.00 0.26
CA TYR A 175 11.03 -12.11 -0.56
C TYR A 175 12.50 -12.20 -0.18
N MET A 176 12.83 -12.07 1.11
CA MET A 176 14.22 -12.08 1.58
C MET A 176 14.91 -13.42 1.34
N ILE A 177 14.20 -14.54 1.48
CA ILE A 177 14.76 -15.88 1.23
C ILE A 177 14.95 -16.13 -0.27
N ARG A 178 14.01 -15.70 -1.12
CA ARG A 178 13.98 -16.09 -2.55
C ARG A 178 14.70 -15.11 -3.47
N SER A 179 14.70 -13.82 -3.15
CA SER A 179 15.38 -12.77 -3.95
C SER A 179 16.70 -12.32 -3.32
N GLY A 180 16.86 -12.51 -2.01
CA GLY A 180 18.00 -12.03 -1.26
C GLY A 180 19.30 -12.74 -1.60
N LYS A 181 20.39 -11.99 -1.64
CA LYS A 181 21.73 -12.52 -1.92
C LYS A 181 22.46 -12.85 -0.62
N GLY A 182 22.57 -14.14 -0.33
CA GLY A 182 23.48 -14.68 0.67
C GLY A 182 22.90 -14.82 2.09
N PRO A 183 23.75 -15.21 3.06
CA PRO A 183 23.30 -15.65 4.38
C PRO A 183 22.57 -14.58 5.20
N ALA A 184 22.92 -13.30 5.02
CA ALA A 184 22.29 -12.20 5.74
C ALA A 184 20.81 -12.04 5.34
N ALA A 185 20.49 -12.12 4.04
CA ALA A 185 19.12 -12.03 3.57
C ALA A 185 18.30 -13.27 3.98
N LEU A 186 18.90 -14.46 3.91
CA LEU A 186 18.29 -15.68 4.43
C LEU A 186 17.91 -15.51 5.92
N LYS A 187 18.85 -15.01 6.74
CA LYS A 187 18.59 -14.78 8.16
C LYS A 187 17.48 -13.74 8.40
N MET A 188 17.49 -12.62 7.68
CA MET A 188 16.39 -11.63 7.77
C MET A 188 15.04 -12.25 7.41
N GLY A 189 14.99 -13.08 6.36
CA GLY A 189 13.78 -13.77 5.96
C GLY A 189 13.25 -14.74 7.01
N GLN A 190 14.16 -15.51 7.62
CA GLN A 190 13.82 -16.38 8.76
C GLN A 190 13.32 -15.57 9.96
N ASP A 191 13.94 -14.42 10.27
CA ASP A 191 13.52 -13.55 11.38
C ASP A 191 12.11 -12.98 11.14
N TYR A 192 11.74 -12.64 9.90
CA TYR A 192 10.38 -12.25 9.56
C TYR A 192 9.37 -13.38 9.77
N TYR A 193 9.68 -14.61 9.36
CA TYR A 193 8.81 -15.76 9.61
C TYR A 193 8.69 -16.10 11.09
N GLU A 194 9.77 -15.98 11.87
CA GLU A 194 9.74 -16.19 13.31
C GLU A 194 8.82 -15.16 14.00
N ARG A 195 8.87 -13.90 13.56
CA ARG A 195 7.93 -12.87 14.02
C ARG A 195 6.49 -13.18 13.62
N ALA A 196 6.25 -13.62 12.38
CA ALA A 196 4.91 -14.00 11.93
C ALA A 196 4.34 -15.20 12.71
N TYR A 197 5.18 -16.17 13.07
CA TYR A 197 4.79 -17.33 13.90
C TYR A 197 4.43 -16.92 15.34
N ASN A 198 5.15 -15.94 15.90
CA ASN A 198 4.95 -15.42 17.24
C ASN A 198 4.11 -14.14 17.29
N ILE A 199 3.25 -13.90 16.29
CA ILE A 199 2.49 -12.65 16.17
C ILE A 199 1.55 -12.40 17.36
N ASP A 200 1.16 -13.47 18.08
CA ASP A 200 0.38 -13.41 19.31
C ASP A 200 1.12 -12.76 20.50
N ARG A 201 2.42 -12.49 20.36
CA ARG A 201 3.18 -11.68 21.33
C ARG A 201 2.98 -10.17 21.13
N GLU A 202 2.67 -9.75 19.92
CA GLU A 202 2.46 -8.34 19.56
C GLU A 202 0.98 -7.95 19.62
N TYR A 203 0.07 -8.90 19.43
CA TYR A 203 -1.38 -8.70 19.40
C TYR A 203 -2.09 -9.57 20.45
N ASP A 204 -3.03 -9.00 21.22
CA ASP A 204 -3.84 -9.78 22.16
C ASP A 204 -4.87 -10.64 21.41
N LEU A 205 -4.53 -11.92 21.26
CA LEU A 205 -5.36 -12.94 20.63
C LEU A 205 -5.87 -13.98 21.65
N SER A 206 -5.83 -13.66 22.95
CA SER A 206 -6.19 -14.59 24.03
C SER A 206 -7.62 -15.13 23.93
N THR A 207 -8.54 -14.35 23.36
CA THR A 207 -9.94 -14.72 23.14
C THR A 207 -10.18 -15.45 21.81
N GLN A 208 -9.15 -15.59 20.96
CA GLN A 208 -9.25 -16.12 19.60
C GLN A 208 -8.21 -17.23 19.34
N PRO A 209 -8.23 -18.35 20.10
CA PRO A 209 -7.21 -19.40 19.98
C PRO A 209 -7.17 -20.04 18.59
N ALA A 210 -8.30 -20.11 17.88
CA ALA A 210 -8.34 -20.58 16.49
C ALA A 210 -7.57 -19.67 15.54
N ALA A 211 -7.62 -18.34 15.74
CA ALA A 211 -6.87 -17.39 14.95
C ALA A 211 -5.35 -17.52 15.18
N VAL A 212 -4.91 -17.75 16.42
CA VAL A 212 -3.50 -18.02 16.74
C VAL A 212 -3.01 -19.26 15.99
N THR A 213 -3.78 -20.34 16.02
CA THR A 213 -3.43 -21.57 15.31
C THR A 213 -3.39 -21.37 13.79
N TRP A 214 -4.36 -20.65 13.23
CA TRP A 214 -4.37 -20.27 11.81
C TRP A 214 -3.09 -19.52 11.42
N LEU A 215 -2.77 -18.45 12.13
CA LEU A 215 -1.60 -17.61 11.84
C LEU A 215 -0.29 -18.39 11.93
N ARG A 216 -0.16 -19.29 12.92
CA ARG A 216 1.01 -20.16 13.07
C ARG A 216 1.14 -21.18 11.94
N VAL A 217 0.03 -21.83 11.56
CA VAL A 217 0.01 -22.78 10.43
C VAL A 217 0.39 -22.05 9.13
N SER A 218 -0.21 -20.89 8.86
CA SER A 218 0.11 -20.09 7.68
C SER A 218 1.58 -19.67 7.68
N ALA A 219 2.14 -19.25 8.82
CA ALA A 219 3.56 -18.91 8.93
C ALA A 219 4.47 -20.09 8.62
N LEU A 220 4.24 -21.26 9.22
CA LEU A 220 5.08 -22.45 9.03
C LEU A 220 5.03 -22.99 7.60
N LEU A 221 3.83 -23.09 7.01
CA LEU A 221 3.68 -23.60 5.65
C LEU A 221 4.24 -22.62 4.61
N SER A 222 4.05 -21.31 4.80
CA SER A 222 4.69 -20.29 3.95
C SER A 222 6.22 -20.31 4.10
N TRP A 223 6.74 -20.48 5.32
CA TRP A 223 8.18 -20.57 5.58
C TRP A 223 8.80 -21.78 4.89
N ALA A 224 8.14 -22.94 4.99
CA ALA A 224 8.56 -24.14 4.28
C ALA A 224 8.62 -23.92 2.76
N ASN A 225 7.61 -23.28 2.17
CA ASN A 225 7.59 -22.93 0.76
C ASN A 225 8.77 -22.03 0.37
N ALA A 226 9.03 -20.97 1.15
CA ALA A 226 10.16 -20.07 0.90
C ALA A 226 11.51 -20.81 0.92
N LEU A 227 11.70 -21.73 1.86
CA LEU A 227 12.95 -22.49 2.03
C LEU A 227 13.12 -23.63 1.03
N ALA A 228 12.07 -24.13 0.38
CA ALA A 228 12.12 -25.37 -0.41
C ALA A 228 13.21 -25.41 -1.50
N THR A 229 13.56 -24.27 -2.09
CA THR A 229 14.64 -24.17 -3.11
C THR A 229 16.02 -23.85 -2.53
N VAL A 230 16.10 -23.54 -1.24
CA VAL A 230 17.31 -23.03 -0.57
C VAL A 230 17.84 -24.02 0.45
N ASP A 231 16.97 -24.48 1.35
CA ASP A 231 17.27 -25.46 2.40
C ASP A 231 16.07 -26.40 2.55
N CYS A 232 16.13 -27.53 1.85
CA CYS A 232 15.04 -28.49 1.86
C CYS A 232 14.84 -29.16 3.22
N ILE A 233 15.91 -29.35 4.01
CA ILE A 233 15.81 -30.04 5.30
C ILE A 233 15.02 -29.17 6.26
N ASP A 234 15.34 -27.87 6.34
CA ASP A 234 14.58 -26.93 7.16
C ASP A 234 13.17 -26.71 6.60
N ALA A 235 12.99 -26.68 5.28
CA ALA A 235 11.66 -26.62 4.66
C ALA A 235 10.77 -27.79 5.11
N GLN A 236 11.29 -29.02 5.05
CA GLN A 236 10.58 -30.23 5.50
C GLN A 236 10.21 -30.18 6.98
N LYS A 237 11.12 -29.66 7.83
CA LYS A 237 10.85 -29.46 9.26
C LYS A 237 9.66 -28.51 9.47
N HIS A 238 9.70 -27.31 8.89
CA HIS A 238 8.61 -26.34 9.04
C HIS A 238 7.30 -26.84 8.46
N TYR A 239 7.36 -27.55 7.32
CA TYR A 239 6.19 -28.17 6.72
C TYR A 239 5.54 -29.19 7.66
N ARG A 240 6.32 -30.13 8.20
CA ARG A 240 5.85 -31.15 9.14
C ARG A 240 5.23 -30.51 10.38
N ASP A 241 5.91 -29.51 10.96
CA ASP A 241 5.43 -28.83 12.15
C ASP A 241 4.11 -28.08 11.87
N GLY A 242 3.96 -27.48 10.68
CA GLY A 242 2.71 -26.84 10.22
C GLY A 242 1.57 -27.84 10.02
N VAL A 243 1.84 -28.98 9.39
CA VAL A 243 0.85 -30.06 9.21
C VAL A 243 0.42 -30.65 10.55
N ALA A 244 1.36 -30.85 11.49
CA ALA A 244 1.03 -31.36 12.82
C ALA A 244 0.09 -30.40 13.59
N LEU A 245 0.30 -29.09 13.50
CA LEU A 245 -0.65 -28.11 14.06
C LEU A 245 -2.02 -28.18 13.38
N LEU A 246 -2.04 -28.31 12.06
CA LEU A 246 -3.26 -28.37 11.26
C LEU A 246 -4.09 -29.63 11.54
N GLN A 247 -3.46 -30.79 11.76
CA GLN A 247 -4.13 -32.03 12.13
C GLN A 247 -4.80 -31.96 13.50
N ASN A 248 -4.21 -31.20 14.43
CA ASN A 248 -4.77 -30.97 15.77
C ASN A 248 -5.79 -29.82 15.83
N SER A 249 -6.03 -29.13 14.70
CA SER A 249 -6.99 -28.03 14.60
C SER A 249 -8.42 -28.52 14.32
N PRO A 250 -9.47 -27.77 14.70
CA PRO A 250 -10.85 -28.13 14.34
C PRO A 250 -11.05 -28.18 12.81
N SER A 251 -12.09 -28.90 12.37
CA SER A 251 -12.54 -28.86 10.97
C SER A 251 -13.36 -27.59 10.76
N THR A 252 -12.85 -26.72 9.90
CA THR A 252 -13.49 -25.50 9.41
C THR A 252 -13.17 -25.40 7.92
N ILE A 253 -13.97 -24.65 7.16
CA ILE A 253 -13.76 -24.46 5.72
C ILE A 253 -12.33 -23.99 5.42
N ASP A 254 -11.81 -23.05 6.22
CA ASP A 254 -10.46 -22.51 6.05
C ASP A 254 -9.37 -23.54 6.32
N PHE A 255 -9.44 -24.27 7.45
CA PHE A 255 -8.47 -25.30 7.75
C PHE A 255 -8.55 -26.49 6.77
N ASP A 256 -9.74 -26.86 6.31
CA ASP A 256 -9.91 -27.94 5.33
C ASP A 256 -9.30 -27.57 3.98
N ARG A 257 -9.40 -26.30 3.56
CA ARG A 257 -8.71 -25.80 2.37
C ARG A 257 -7.20 -25.88 2.51
N VAL A 258 -6.65 -25.54 3.68
CA VAL A 258 -5.21 -25.66 3.94
C VAL A 258 -4.77 -27.13 4.01
N ARG A 259 -5.59 -28.03 4.58
CA ARG A 259 -5.32 -29.48 4.59
C ARG A 259 -5.23 -30.02 3.19
N TYR A 260 -6.17 -29.65 2.33
CA TYR A 260 -6.16 -30.01 0.93
C TYR A 260 -4.90 -29.49 0.21
N ALA A 261 -4.54 -28.22 0.42
CA ALA A 261 -3.35 -27.64 -0.18
C ALA A 261 -2.06 -28.34 0.28
N ALA A 262 -1.93 -28.65 1.58
CA ALA A 262 -0.82 -29.44 2.10
C ALA A 262 -0.78 -30.84 1.46
N GLN A 263 -1.92 -31.52 1.32
CA GLN A 263 -1.97 -32.82 0.64
C GLN A 263 -1.55 -32.74 -0.84
N GLN A 264 -1.81 -31.64 -1.54
CA GLN A 264 -1.28 -31.44 -2.90
C GLN A 264 0.24 -31.21 -2.91
N GLN A 265 0.79 -30.56 -1.89
CA GLN A 265 2.25 -30.39 -1.76
C GLN A 265 2.97 -31.72 -1.44
N SER A 266 2.28 -32.69 -0.84
CA SER A 266 2.88 -34.02 -0.64
C SER A 266 3.03 -34.83 -1.92
N THR A 267 2.27 -34.51 -2.97
CA THR A 267 2.40 -35.16 -4.28
C THR A 267 3.35 -34.39 -5.20
N THR A 268 3.38 -33.06 -5.11
CA THR A 268 4.11 -32.19 -6.04
C THR A 268 5.45 -31.66 -5.50
N GLY A 269 5.71 -31.83 -4.20
CA GLY A 269 6.84 -31.23 -3.49
C GLY A 269 6.47 -29.92 -2.78
N ILE A 270 7.20 -29.57 -1.73
CA ILE A 270 6.96 -28.35 -0.95
C ILE A 270 7.17 -27.14 -1.86
N GLY A 271 6.17 -26.24 -1.92
CA GLY A 271 6.25 -25.07 -2.81
C GLY A 271 6.31 -25.41 -4.30
N GLY A 272 5.91 -26.63 -4.70
CA GLY A 272 6.04 -27.12 -6.08
C GLY A 272 7.46 -27.56 -6.46
N VAL A 273 8.39 -27.65 -5.49
CA VAL A 273 9.76 -28.09 -5.71
C VAL A 273 9.83 -29.61 -5.61
N GLN A 274 9.77 -30.31 -6.76
CA GLN A 274 9.77 -31.78 -6.80
C GLN A 274 10.97 -32.44 -6.11
N SER A 275 12.13 -31.78 -6.11
CA SER A 275 13.33 -32.26 -5.42
C SER A 275 13.28 -32.09 -3.89
N CYS A 276 12.25 -31.40 -3.38
CA CYS A 276 12.01 -31.22 -1.95
C CYS A 276 10.63 -31.77 -1.55
N PRO A 277 10.46 -33.11 -1.54
CA PRO A 277 9.23 -33.73 -1.08
C PRO A 277 9.08 -33.54 0.45
N PRO A 278 7.86 -33.43 0.99
CA PRO A 278 7.69 -33.46 2.43
C PRO A 278 8.07 -34.84 2.98
N LEU A 279 8.64 -34.86 4.19
CA LEU A 279 8.92 -36.10 4.88
C LEU A 279 7.60 -36.78 5.32
N PRO A 280 7.56 -38.11 5.33
CA PRO A 280 6.42 -38.87 5.83
C PRO A 280 6.17 -38.64 7.32
#